data_AF-A0A951DLL7-F1
#
_entry.id   AF-A0A951DLL7-F1
#
_cell.length_a   1.000
_cell.length_b   1.000
_cell.length_c   1.000
_cell.angle_alpha   90.00
_cell.angle_beta   90.00
_cell.angle_gamma   90.00
#
_symmetry.space_group_name_H-M   'P 1'
#
loop_
_entity.id
_entity.type
_entity.pdbx_description
1 polymer ?
#
loop_
_entity_poly.entity_id
_entity_poly.type
_entity_poly.pdbx_seq_one_letter_code
_entity_poly.pdbx_strand_id
1 'polypeptide(L)'
;MQAGPRLIPVLGRFISCGVLAISLGALWRVTLAPSRVGISSAFAGIFFLLLGFIVGGLAWYVRDARVRRADPARVSDERIVFSFVVFAAMPFAVLVVVGLVWLLAFVIGAR
;
A
#
# COMPACT_ATOMS: atom_id res chain seq x y z
N MET A 1 24.51 -14.73 -17.83
CA MET A 1 24.77 -13.49 -17.07
C MET A 1 23.45 -13.01 -16.47
N GLN A 2 23.23 -13.26 -15.18
CA GLN A 2 22.02 -12.88 -14.47
C GLN A 2 21.98 -11.35 -14.33
N ALA A 3 21.09 -10.70 -15.07
CA ALA A 3 20.77 -9.30 -14.85
C ALA A 3 20.05 -9.20 -13.51
N GLY A 4 20.75 -8.70 -12.48
CA GLY A 4 20.15 -8.40 -11.17
C GLY A 4 18.88 -7.55 -11.30
N PRO A 5 18.02 -7.54 -10.27
CA PRO A 5 16.75 -6.83 -10.31
C PRO A 5 17.00 -5.38 -10.74
N ARG A 6 16.56 -5.02 -11.95
CA ARG A 6 16.68 -3.65 -12.46
C ARG A 6 16.07 -2.72 -11.41
N LEU A 7 16.92 -2.00 -10.69
CA LEU A 7 16.55 -1.21 -9.52
C LEU A 7 15.53 -0.12 -9.87
N ILE A 8 15.69 0.45 -11.06
CA ILE A 8 14.91 1.57 -11.60
C ILE A 8 13.40 1.27 -11.66
N PRO A 9 12.92 0.18 -12.30
CA PRO A 9 11.49 -0.14 -12.33
C PRO A 9 10.90 -0.51 -10.97
N VAL A 10 11.70 -1.02 -10.03
CA VAL A 10 11.24 -1.27 -8.66
C VAL A 10 11.07 0.05 -7.91
N LEU A 11 12.04 0.96 -8.03
CA LEU A 11 11.99 2.28 -7.42
C LEU A 11 10.80 3.10 -7.92
N GLY A 12 10.49 3.04 -9.23
CA GLY A 12 9.31 3.70 -9.80
C GLY A 12 7.99 3.21 -9.21
N ARG A 13 7.90 1.92 -8.84
CA ARG A 13 6.73 1.36 -8.14
C ARG A 13 6.58 1.93 -6.74
N PHE A 14 7.68 1.98 -5.98
CA PHE A 14 7.68 2.57 -4.63
C PHE A 14 7.29 4.03 -4.65
N ILE A 15 7.86 4.83 -5.55
CA ILE A 15 7.54 6.26 -5.66
C ILE A 15 6.07 6.44 -6.02
N SER A 16 5.55 5.73 -7.03
CA SER A 16 4.15 5.87 -7.44
C SER A 16 3.16 5.42 -6.36
N CYS A 17 3.41 4.31 -5.67
CA CYS A 17 2.58 3.86 -4.56
C CYS A 17 2.64 4.83 -3.37
N GLY A 18 3.84 5.34 -3.05
CA GLY A 18 4.04 6.32 -1.99
C GLY A 18 3.34 7.66 -2.29
N VAL A 19 3.41 8.14 -3.53
CA VAL A 19 2.71 9.36 -3.96
C VAL A 19 1.20 9.17 -3.83
N LEU A 20 0.63 8.06 -4.33
CA LEU A 20 -0.80 7.78 -4.19
C LEU A 20 -1.23 7.67 -2.72
N ALA A 21 -0.44 7.01 -1.88
CA ALA A 21 -0.68 6.92 -0.46
C ALA A 21 -0.74 8.30 0.20
N ILE A 22 0.25 9.15 -0.06
CA ILE A 22 0.32 10.51 0.49
C ILE A 22 -0.85 11.35 -0.05
N SER A 23 -1.17 11.26 -1.34
CA SER A 23 -2.27 12.01 -1.95
C SER A 23 -3.62 11.63 -1.34
N LEU A 24 -3.91 10.34 -1.11
CA LEU A 24 -5.16 9.93 -0.48
C LEU A 24 -5.20 10.30 1.01
N GLY A 25 -4.08 10.16 1.74
CA GLY A 25 -3.99 10.62 3.12
C GLY A 25 -4.20 12.13 3.26
N ALA A 26 -3.60 12.92 2.35
CA ALA A 26 -3.80 14.36 2.26
C ALA A 26 -5.25 14.71 1.89
N LEU A 27 -5.84 14.00 0.92
CA LEU A 27 -7.23 14.18 0.52
C LEU A 27 -8.18 13.99 1.70
N TRP A 28 -7.99 12.92 2.48
CA TRP A 28 -8.74 12.70 3.71
C TRP A 28 -8.57 13.86 4.69
N ARG A 29 -7.32 14.33 4.88
CA ARG A 29 -7.01 15.44 5.80
C ARG A 29 -7.70 16.75 5.42
N VAL A 30 -7.89 17.04 4.13
CA VAL A 30 -8.51 18.28 3.66
C VAL A 30 -10.04 18.20 3.49
N THR A 31 -10.60 17.01 3.31
CA THR A 31 -12.05 16.85 3.04
C THR A 31 -12.84 16.28 4.21
N LEU A 32 -12.30 15.27 4.90
CA LEU A 32 -13.05 14.44 5.84
C LEU A 32 -12.54 14.57 7.28
N ALA A 33 -11.34 15.11 7.49
CA ALA A 33 -10.77 15.20 8.82
C ALA A 33 -11.43 16.31 9.65
N PRO A 34 -11.90 16.01 10.87
CA PRO A 34 -12.37 17.01 11.83
C PRO A 34 -11.21 17.92 12.29
N SER A 35 -11.57 19.11 12.77
CA SER A 35 -10.63 20.15 13.24
C SER A 35 -9.76 19.67 14.41
N ARG A 36 -10.22 18.69 15.20
CA ARG A 36 -9.39 17.90 16.12
C ARG A 36 -9.39 16.44 15.72
N VAL A 37 -8.20 15.90 15.42
CA VAL A 37 -8.04 14.48 15.08
C VAL A 37 -8.09 13.66 16.37
N GLY A 38 -9.25 13.08 16.65
CA GLY A 38 -9.39 12.05 17.69
C GLY A 38 -8.90 10.68 17.21
N ILE A 39 -8.85 9.71 18.12
CA ILE A 39 -8.41 8.33 17.86
C ILE A 39 -9.16 7.68 16.69
N SER A 40 -10.48 7.85 16.62
CA SER A 40 -11.32 7.31 15.54
C SER A 40 -11.01 7.96 14.18
N SER A 41 -10.75 9.26 14.18
CA SER A 41 -10.37 10.03 12.99
C SER A 41 -8.97 9.63 12.49
N ALA A 42 -8.01 9.39 13.38
CA ALA A 42 -6.66 8.97 12.97
C ALA A 42 -6.68 7.65 12.18
N PHE A 43 -7.59 6.74 12.53
CA PHE A 43 -7.76 5.46 11.83
C PHE A 43 -8.23 5.64 10.39
N ALA A 44 -9.18 6.56 10.17
CA ALA A 44 -9.63 6.90 8.82
C ALA A 44 -8.48 7.45 7.97
N GLY A 45 -7.62 8.31 8.53
CA GLY A 45 -6.43 8.81 7.83
C GLY A 45 -5.44 7.71 7.44
N ILE A 46 -5.14 6.79 8.37
CA ILE A 46 -4.28 5.64 8.10
C ILE A 46 -4.89 4.74 7.02
N PHE A 47 -6.20 4.51 7.09
CA PHE A 47 -6.92 3.74 6.07
C PHE A 47 -6.80 4.37 4.68
N PHE A 48 -7.03 5.67 4.54
CA PHE A 48 -6.90 6.36 3.25
C PHE A 48 -5.46 6.32 2.71
N LEU A 49 -4.47 6.49 3.58
CA LEU A 49 -3.06 6.40 3.20
C LEU A 49 -2.72 5.00 2.67
N LEU A 50 -3.14 3.96 3.39
CA LEU A 50 -2.89 2.56 2.99
C LEU A 50 -3.71 2.17 1.76
N LEU A 51 -4.92 2.70 1.59
CA LEU A 51 -5.73 2.51 0.39
C LEU A 51 -5.01 3.04 -0.85
N GLY A 52 -4.39 4.22 -0.77
CA GLY A 52 -3.62 4.77 -1.89
C GLY A 52 -2.44 3.89 -2.28
N PHE A 53 -1.76 3.31 -1.28
CA PHE A 53 -0.67 2.37 -1.52
C PHE A 53 -1.15 1.06 -2.17
N ILE A 54 -2.25 0.50 -1.67
CA ILE A 54 -2.87 -0.73 -2.20
C ILE A 54 -3.32 -0.52 -3.65
N VAL A 55 -3.99 0.59 -3.96
CA VAL A 55 -4.42 0.93 -5.31
C VAL A 55 -3.23 1.06 -6.27
N GLY A 56 -2.15 1.73 -5.83
CA GLY A 56 -0.92 1.81 -6.61
C GLY A 56 -0.29 0.44 -6.89
N GLY A 57 -0.25 -0.42 -5.87
CA GLY A 57 0.24 -1.80 -5.99
C GLY A 57 -0.57 -2.65 -6.97
N LEU A 58 -1.90 -2.61 -6.84
CA LEU A 58 -2.83 -3.30 -7.73
C LEU A 58 -2.70 -2.82 -9.18
N ALA A 59 -2.57 -1.51 -9.42
CA ALA A 59 -2.39 -0.96 -10.75
C ALA A 59 -1.12 -1.51 -11.42
N TRP A 60 -0.01 -1.59 -10.68
CA TRP A 60 1.24 -2.19 -11.17
C TRP A 60 1.13 -3.69 -11.39
N TYR A 61 0.47 -4.42 -10.49
CA TYR A 61 0.21 -5.85 -10.66
C TYR A 61 -0.61 -6.14 -11.92
N VAL A 62 -1.71 -5.40 -12.13
CA VAL A 62 -2.56 -5.53 -13.32
C VAL A 62 -1.77 -5.18 -14.58
N ARG A 63 -0.93 -4.12 -14.54
CA ARG A 63 -0.06 -3.77 -15.66
C ARG A 63 0.90 -4.92 -16.00
N ASP A 64 1.60 -5.47 -15.01
CA ASP A 64 2.54 -6.57 -15.21
C ASP A 64 1.84 -7.83 -15.73
N ALA A 65 0.67 -8.16 -15.19
CA ALA A 65 -0.15 -9.28 -15.65
C ALA A 65 -0.60 -9.11 -17.10
N ARG A 66 -0.98 -7.89 -17.51
CA ARG A 66 -1.32 -7.57 -18.91
C ARG A 66 -0.11 -7.71 -19.83
N VAL A 67 1.06 -7.20 -19.43
CA VAL A 67 2.30 -7.33 -20.21
C VAL A 67 2.68 -8.80 -20.37
N ARG A 68 2.57 -9.60 -19.30
CA ARG A 68 2.88 -11.03 -19.34
C ARG A 68 1.91 -11.83 -20.22
N ARG A 69 0.62 -11.47 -20.23
CA ARG A 69 -0.34 -12.07 -21.17
C ARG A 69 0.02 -11.82 -22.63
N ALA A 70 0.60 -10.66 -22.94
CA ALA A 70 1.05 -10.34 -24.28
C ALA A 70 2.40 -10.97 -24.64
N ASP A 71 3.32 -11.05 -23.66
CA ASP A 71 4.66 -11.61 -23.84
C ASP A 71 5.15 -12.30 -22.55
N PRO A 72 5.05 -13.65 -22.48
CA PRO A 72 5.36 -14.41 -21.26
C PRO A 72 6.82 -14.33 -20.82
N ALA A 73 7.76 -14.14 -21.75
CA ALA A 73 9.20 -14.14 -21.47
C ALA A 73 9.68 -12.83 -20.83
N ARG A 74 8.85 -11.78 -20.88
CA ARG A 74 9.22 -10.42 -20.52
C ARG A 74 9.12 -10.13 -19.02
N VAL A 75 8.36 -10.93 -18.27
CA VAL A 75 8.14 -10.76 -16.84
C VAL A 75 8.29 -12.09 -16.11
N SER A 76 9.28 -12.20 -15.23
CA SER A 76 9.48 -13.40 -14.40
C SER A 76 8.38 -13.55 -13.34
N ASP A 77 8.04 -14.81 -13.03
CA ASP A 77 7.06 -15.14 -11.98
C ASP A 77 7.43 -14.55 -10.62
N GLU A 78 8.70 -14.67 -10.25
CA GLU A 78 9.24 -14.13 -9.00
C GLU A 78 8.98 -12.63 -8.85
N ARG A 79 9.06 -11.87 -9.96
CA ARG A 79 8.81 -10.42 -9.95
C ARG A 79 7.35 -10.09 -9.68
N ILE A 80 6.43 -10.89 -10.24
CA ILE A 80 4.98 -10.72 -10.04
C ILE A 80 4.62 -11.04 -8.60
N VAL A 81 5.11 -12.17 -8.07
CA VAL A 81 4.85 -12.58 -6.68
C VAL A 81 5.47 -11.58 -5.70
N PHE A 82 6.72 -11.16 -5.91
CA PHE A 82 7.36 -10.15 -5.05
C PHE A 82 6.56 -8.84 -5.03
N SER A 83 6.11 -8.37 -6.19
CA SER A 83 5.32 -7.13 -6.28
C SER A 83 3.97 -7.28 -5.59
N PHE A 84 3.32 -8.43 -5.71
CA PHE A 84 2.06 -8.72 -5.00
C PHE A 84 2.28 -8.71 -3.48
N VAL A 85 3.29 -9.42 -2.99
CA VAL A 85 3.58 -9.49 -1.54
C VAL A 85 3.91 -8.10 -0.98
N VAL A 86 4.81 -7.37 -1.63
CA VAL A 86 5.28 -6.07 -1.13
C VAL A 86 4.21 -4.98 -1.25
N PHE A 87 3.46 -4.94 -2.36
CA PHE A 87 2.56 -3.81 -2.62
C PHE A 87 1.10 -4.09 -2.30
N ALA A 88 0.68 -5.36 -2.18
CA ALA A 88 -0.67 -5.71 -1.75
C ALA A 88 -0.69 -6.33 -0.36
N ALA A 89 0.09 -7.38 -0.09
CA ALA A 89 -0.01 -8.13 1.18
C ALA A 89 0.56 -7.36 2.40
N MET A 90 1.72 -6.72 2.27
CA MET A 90 2.36 -5.97 3.36
C MET A 90 1.47 -4.83 3.91
N PRO A 91 0.81 -4.00 3.09
CA PRO A 91 -0.15 -3.00 3.59
C PRO A 91 -1.29 -3.58 4.43
N PHE A 92 -1.83 -4.74 4.04
CA PHE A 92 -2.85 -5.43 4.84
C PHE A 92 -2.27 -5.95 6.15
N ALA A 93 -1.04 -6.48 6.14
CA ALA A 93 -0.37 -6.89 7.37
C ALA A 93 -0.17 -5.69 8.32
N VAL A 94 0.23 -4.54 7.79
CA VAL A 94 0.33 -3.29 8.56
C VAL A 94 -1.03 -2.86 9.11
N LEU A 95 -2.11 -2.93 8.32
CA LEU A 95 -3.48 -2.66 8.80
C LEU A 95 -3.87 -3.55 9.97
N VAL A 96 -3.57 -4.86 9.88
CA VAL A 96 -3.84 -5.81 10.95
C VAL A 96 -3.07 -5.44 12.21
N VAL A 97 -1.77 -5.15 12.10
CA VAL A 97 -0.95 -4.74 13.26
C VAL A 97 -1.48 -3.45 13.89
N VAL A 98 -1.76 -2.42 13.08
CA VAL A 98 -2.34 -1.16 13.57
C VAL A 98 -3.69 -1.40 14.23
N GLY A 99 -4.56 -2.22 13.64
CA GLY A 99 -5.85 -2.60 14.21
C GLY A 99 -5.72 -3.36 15.54
N LEU A 100 -4.76 -4.27 15.66
CA LEU A 100 -4.48 -5.01 16.88
C LEU A 100 -3.97 -4.11 18.00
N VAL A 101 -2.99 -3.25 17.71
CA VAL A 101 -2.46 -2.26 18.67
C VAL A 101 -3.59 -1.33 19.14
N TRP A 102 -4.45 -0.91 18.22
CA TRP A 102 -5.61 -0.10 18.54
C TRP A 102 -6.61 -0.82 19.44
N LEU A 103 -6.95 -2.08 19.13
CA LEU A 103 -7.85 -2.89 19.95
C LEU A 103 -7.28 -3.07 21.37
N LEU A 104 -5.98 -3.33 21.49
CA LEU A 104 -5.27 -3.41 22.77
C LEU A 104 -5.36 -2.09 23.54
N ALA A 105 -5.09 -0.96 22.89
CA ALA A 105 -5.19 0.35 23.51
C ALA A 105 -6.63 0.65 23.98
N PHE A 106 -7.64 0.26 23.21
CA PHE A 106 -9.04 0.40 23.59
C PHE A 106 -9.38 -0.46 24.80
N VAL A 107 -8.96 -1.73 24.83
CA VAL A 107 -9.20 -2.65 25.96
C VAL A 107 -8.50 -2.19 27.24
N ILE A 108 -7.30 -1.63 27.14
CA ILE A 108 -6.55 -1.11 28.29
C ILE A 108 -7.14 0.22 28.78
N GLY A 109 -7.49 1.14 27.88
CA GLY A 109 -8.04 2.46 28.23
C GLY A 109 -9.54 2.49 28.53
N ALA A 110 -10.26 1.40 28.24
CA ALA A 110 -11.65 1.19 28.67
C ALA A 110 -11.74 0.61 30.11
N ARG A 111 -10.59 0.37 30.75
CA ARG A 111 -10.48 0.16 32.20
C ARG A 111 -10.11 1.47 32.87
#